data_AF-A0A924AER2-F1
#
_entry.id   AF-A0A924AER2-F1
#
_cell.length_a   1.000
_cell.length_b   1.000
_cell.length_c   1.000
_cell.angle_alpha   90.00
_cell.angle_beta   90.00
_cell.angle_gamma   90.00
#
_symmetry.space_group_name_H-M   'P 1'
#
loop_
_entity.id
_entity.type
_entity.pdbx_description
1 polymer ?
#
loop_
_entity_poly.entity_id
_entity_poly.type
_entity_poly.pdbx_seq_one_letter_code
_entity_poly.pdbx_strand_id
1 'polypeptide(L)'
;MQFSERRNFTRWIIIVISFVIISLILWNTYTFFQIFKNEERKKMEHWAEAVKTLKNADENTDIELPLKIIQNASIPIMQIEHDSISNSVNIDEEILKNKSKSAAFLEKLK
;
A
#
# COMPACT_ATOMS: atom_id res chain seq x y z
N MET A 1 -33.83 29.39 -41.49
CA MET A 1 -32.55 29.60 -40.79
C MET A 1 -32.61 28.93 -39.42
N GLN A 2 -32.12 27.70 -39.24
CA GLN A 2 -32.02 27.02 -37.92
C GLN A 2 -30.77 26.10 -37.83
N PHE A 3 -29.63 26.54 -38.35
CA PHE A 3 -28.39 25.74 -38.34
C PHE A 3 -27.32 26.23 -37.35
N SER A 4 -27.54 27.34 -36.62
CA SER A 4 -26.54 27.84 -35.65
C SER A 4 -26.71 27.30 -34.22
N GLU A 5 -27.91 26.89 -33.81
CA GLU A 5 -28.19 26.42 -32.44
C GLU A 5 -27.54 25.06 -32.11
N ARG A 6 -27.43 24.14 -33.09
CA ARG A 6 -26.87 22.80 -32.85
C ARG A 6 -25.38 22.80 -32.50
N ARG A 7 -24.62 23.82 -32.93
CA ARG A 7 -23.16 23.88 -32.72
C ARG A 7 -22.78 24.12 -31.25
N ASN A 8 -23.61 24.85 -30.51
CA ASN A 8 -23.41 25.07 -29.08
C ASN A 8 -23.76 23.81 -28.28
N PHE A 9 -24.82 23.09 -28.68
CA PHE A 9 -25.20 21.82 -28.07
C PHE A 9 -24.12 20.74 -28.26
N THR A 10 -23.56 20.59 -29.47
CA THR A 10 -22.46 19.66 -29.72
C THR A 10 -21.21 20.01 -28.90
N ARG A 11 -20.89 21.30 -28.71
CA ARG A 11 -19.76 21.71 -27.85
C ARG A 11 -19.97 21.30 -26.39
N TRP A 12 -21.16 21.51 -25.84
CA TRP A 12 -21.49 21.08 -24.48
C TRP A 12 -21.45 19.56 -24.31
N ILE A 13 -21.89 18.80 -25.33
CA ILE A 13 -21.86 17.34 -25.27
C ILE A 13 -20.42 16.81 -25.20
N ILE A 14 -19.49 17.41 -25.94
CA ILE A 14 -18.06 17.01 -25.89
C ILE A 14 -17.48 17.28 -24.50
N ILE A 15 -17.82 18.40 -23.87
CA ILE A 15 -17.38 18.75 -22.51
C ILE A 15 -17.92 17.73 -21.50
N VAL A 16 -19.22 17.41 -21.57
CA VAL A 16 -19.84 16.42 -20.68
C VAL A 16 -19.22 15.04 -20.86
N ILE A 17 -19.02 14.59 -22.11
CA ILE A 17 -18.37 13.31 -22.39
C ILE A 17 -16.94 13.29 -21.83
N SER A 18 -16.19 14.37 -22.01
CA SER A 18 -14.82 14.47 -21.48
C SER A 18 -14.80 14.40 -19.95
N PHE A 19 -15.75 15.08 -19.29
CA PHE A 19 -15.90 15.01 -17.84
C PHE A 19 -16.24 13.59 -17.36
N VAL A 20 -17.17 12.90 -18.04
CA VAL A 20 -17.52 11.50 -17.72
C VAL A 20 -16.31 10.58 -17.86
N ILE A 21 -15.52 10.74 -18.91
CA ILE A 21 -14.29 9.94 -19.11
C ILE A 21 -13.32 10.17 -17.94
N ILE A 22 -13.09 11.43 -17.54
CA ILE A 22 -12.21 11.75 -16.40
C ILE A 22 -12.76 11.12 -15.11
N SER A 23 -14.06 11.25 -14.83
CA SER A 23 -14.68 10.64 -13.66
C SER A 23 -14.54 9.11 -13.65
N LEU A 24 -14.70 8.45 -14.79
CA LEU A 24 -14.49 7.00 -14.92
C LEU A 24 -13.04 6.61 -14.65
N ILE A 25 -12.06 7.35 -15.17
CA ILE A 25 -10.64 7.11 -14.90
C ILE A 25 -10.33 7.26 -13.41
N LEU A 26 -10.84 8.33 -12.78
CA LEU A 26 -10.66 8.55 -11.34
C LEU A 26 -11.30 7.44 -10.51
N TRP A 27 -12.51 7.03 -10.86
CA TRP A 27 -13.22 5.95 -10.17
C TRP A 27 -12.46 4.61 -10.28
N ASN A 28 -11.96 4.31 -11.48
CA ASN A 28 -11.16 3.11 -11.72
C ASN A 28 -9.85 3.15 -10.92
N THR A 29 -9.12 4.26 -11.00
CA THR A 29 -7.85 4.45 -10.28
C THR A 29 -8.05 4.39 -8.76
N TYR A 30 -9.12 5.00 -8.24
CA TYR A 30 -9.47 4.91 -6.82
C TYR A 30 -9.70 3.46 -6.40
N THR A 31 -10.48 2.70 -7.17
CA THR A 31 -10.75 1.29 -6.90
C THR A 31 -9.45 0.46 -6.92
N PHE A 32 -8.59 0.71 -7.91
CA PHE A 32 -7.28 0.07 -8.00
C PHE A 32 -6.42 0.33 -6.75
N PHE A 33 -6.36 1.57 -6.27
CA PHE A 33 -5.62 1.91 -5.05
C PHE A 33 -6.18 1.22 -3.81
N GLN A 34 -7.50 1.05 -3.69
CA GLN A 34 -8.10 0.33 -2.57
C GLN A 34 -7.73 -1.16 -2.59
N ILE A 35 -7.77 -1.79 -3.76
CA ILE A 35 -7.34 -3.19 -3.93
C ILE A 35 -5.86 -3.31 -3.59
N PHE A 36 -5.02 -2.43 -4.09
CA PHE A 36 -3.58 -2.42 -3.80
C PHE A 36 -3.31 -2.33 -2.29
N LYS A 37 -3.96 -1.40 -1.58
CA LYS A 37 -3.85 -1.29 -0.11
C LYS A 37 -4.25 -2.57 0.61
N ASN A 38 -5.34 -3.20 0.18
CA ASN A 38 -5.79 -4.46 0.77
C ASN A 38 -4.79 -5.60 0.54
N GLU A 39 -4.23 -5.69 -0.66
CA GLU A 39 -3.20 -6.70 -0.97
C GLU A 39 -1.91 -6.46 -0.19
N GLU A 40 -1.47 -5.21 -0.04
CA GLU A 40 -0.32 -4.86 0.81
C GLU A 40 -0.57 -5.25 2.28
N ARG A 41 -1.80 -5.07 2.78
CA ARG A 41 -2.17 -5.48 4.14
C ARG A 41 -2.14 -7.00 4.32
N LYS A 42 -2.65 -7.77 3.35
CA LYS A 42 -2.54 -9.24 3.39
C LYS A 42 -1.09 -9.73 3.37
N LYS A 43 -0.22 -9.10 2.57
CA LYS A 43 1.22 -9.42 2.59
C LYS A 43 1.82 -9.19 3.97
N MET A 44 1.43 -8.11 4.65
CA MET A 44 1.85 -7.84 6.02
C MET A 44 1.30 -8.87 7.01
N GLU A 45 0.06 -9.31 6.85
CA GLU A 45 -0.53 -10.40 7.66
C GLU A 45 0.25 -11.70 7.48
N HIS A 46 0.55 -12.11 6.25
CA HIS A 46 1.36 -13.30 5.97
C HIS A 46 2.79 -13.18 6.50
N TRP A 47 3.39 -11.99 6.43
CA TRP A 47 4.71 -11.75 7.01
C TRP A 47 4.67 -11.87 8.54
N ALA A 48 3.68 -11.28 9.19
CA ALA A 48 3.50 -11.37 10.64
C ALA A 48 3.26 -12.82 11.09
N GLU A 49 2.48 -13.58 10.32
CA GLU A 49 2.26 -15.00 10.54
C GLU A 49 3.57 -15.80 10.37
N ALA A 50 4.35 -15.55 9.32
CA ALA A 50 5.65 -16.18 9.12
C ALA A 50 6.61 -15.90 10.29
N VAL A 51 6.69 -14.66 10.77
CA VAL A 51 7.50 -14.31 11.95
C VAL A 51 7.00 -15.03 13.20
N LYS A 52 5.67 -15.13 13.38
CA LYS A 52 5.09 -15.86 14.50
C LYS A 52 5.43 -17.35 14.44
N THR A 53 5.30 -17.98 13.28
CA THR A 53 5.66 -19.38 13.07
C THR A 53 7.14 -19.61 13.35
N LEU A 54 8.02 -18.73 12.86
CA LEU A 54 9.46 -18.82 13.12
C LEU A 54 9.79 -18.67 14.61
N LYS A 55 9.12 -17.76 15.34
CA LYS A 55 9.31 -17.57 16.79
C LYS A 55 8.82 -18.75 17.63
N ASN A 56 7.85 -19.53 17.15
CA ASN A 56 7.27 -20.68 17.86
C ASN A 56 7.71 -22.03 17.27
N ALA A 57 8.65 -22.03 16.32
CA ALA A 57 9.11 -23.24 15.66
C ALA A 57 9.89 -24.13 16.64
N ASP A 58 9.59 -25.42 16.61
CA ASP A 58 10.34 -26.49 17.28
C ASP A 58 11.26 -27.21 16.27
N GLU A 59 12.11 -28.14 16.73
CA GLU A 59 13.06 -28.89 15.87
C GLU A 59 12.41 -29.61 14.68
N ASN A 60 11.12 -29.95 14.79
CA ASN A 60 10.36 -30.65 13.76
C ASN A 60 9.53 -29.73 12.85
N THR A 61 9.57 -28.42 13.05
CA THR A 61 8.75 -27.46 12.29
C THR A 61 9.45 -27.04 11.01
N ASP A 62 8.77 -27.18 9.87
CA ASP A 62 9.29 -26.68 8.59
C ASP A 62 9.25 -25.14 8.58
N ILE A 63 10.44 -24.54 8.57
CA ILE A 63 10.66 -23.09 8.59
C ILE A 63 11.06 -22.53 7.22
N GLU A 64 11.22 -23.35 6.19
CA GLU A 64 11.72 -22.89 4.88
C GLU A 64 10.79 -21.85 4.25
N LEU A 65 9.48 -22.12 4.23
CA LEU A 65 8.48 -21.21 3.69
C LEU A 65 8.37 -19.91 4.51
N PRO A 66 8.20 -19.95 5.85
CA PRO A 66 8.24 -18.74 6.68
C PRO A 66 9.49 -17.88 6.46
N LEU A 67 10.67 -18.50 6.40
CA LEU A 67 11.93 -17.79 6.16
C LEU A 67 11.94 -17.12 4.78
N LYS A 68 11.45 -17.80 3.75
CA LYS A 68 11.37 -17.25 2.40
C LYS A 68 10.43 -16.04 2.33
N ILE A 69 9.30 -16.08 3.03
CA ILE A 69 8.35 -14.96 3.12
C ILE A 69 9.00 -13.76 3.80
N ILE A 70 9.72 -13.98 4.90
CA ILE A 70 10.38 -12.90 5.66
C ILE A 70 11.48 -12.22 4.83
N GLN A 71 12.31 -13.01 4.13
CA GLN A 71 13.46 -12.51 3.37
C GLN A 71 13.07 -11.77 2.08
N ASN A 72 11.96 -12.16 1.43
CA ASN A 72 11.53 -11.57 0.15
C ASN A 72 10.45 -10.48 0.32
N ALA A 73 10.29 -9.93 1.53
CA ALA A 73 9.33 -8.87 1.78
C ALA A 73 9.70 -7.60 1.00
N SER A 74 8.84 -7.18 0.07
CA SER A 74 9.00 -5.93 -0.70
C SER A 74 8.43 -4.70 0.01
N ILE A 75 7.69 -4.90 1.10
CA ILE A 75 7.00 -3.85 1.86
C ILE A 75 7.92 -3.32 2.97
N PRO A 76 7.88 -2.00 3.29
CA PRO A 76 8.58 -1.46 4.43
C PRO A 76 7.92 -1.95 5.72
N ILE A 77 8.69 -2.56 6.62
CA ILE A 77 8.18 -3.13 7.88
C ILE A 77 9.00 -2.58 9.03
N MET A 78 8.33 -2.08 10.06
CA MET A 78 8.96 -1.70 11.32
C MET A 78 8.34 -2.52 12.45
N GLN A 79 9.18 -3.26 13.18
CA GLN A 79 8.78 -4.02 14.35
C GLN A 79 9.23 -3.28 15.61
N ILE A 80 8.27 -2.99 16.48
CA ILE A 80 8.50 -2.32 17.76
C ILE A 80 8.29 -3.34 18.87
N GLU A 81 9.23 -3.44 19.78
CA GLU A 81 9.19 -4.30 20.96
C GLU A 81 9.65 -3.49 22.17
N HIS A 82 8.83 -3.44 23.22
CA HIS A 82 9.11 -2.66 24.44
C HIS A 82 9.53 -1.19 24.17
N ASP A 83 8.77 -0.48 23.33
CA ASP A 83 9.02 0.93 22.96
C ASP A 83 10.34 1.18 22.19
N SER A 84 11.01 0.10 21.76
CA SER A 84 12.24 0.13 20.96
C SER A 84 12.04 -0.54 19.61
N ILE A 85 12.70 -0.04 18.57
CA ILE A 85 12.69 -0.67 17.24
C ILE A 85 13.51 -1.96 17.33
N SER A 86 12.83 -3.11 17.26
CA SER A 86 13.44 -4.44 17.35
C SER A 86 13.95 -4.91 16.00
N ASN A 87 13.20 -4.63 14.93
CA ASN A 87 13.59 -5.00 13.57
C ASN A 87 13.01 -4.02 12.54
N SER A 88 13.69 -3.86 11.41
CA SER A 88 13.21 -3.04 10.29
C SER A 88 13.61 -3.69 8.96
N VAL A 89 12.67 -3.80 8.04
CA VAL A 89 12.89 -4.34 6.69
C VAL A 89 12.54 -3.26 5.68
N ASN A 90 13.44 -3.04 4.72
CA ASN A 90 13.24 -2.06 3.62
C ASN A 90 12.96 -0.62 4.11
N ILE A 91 13.65 -0.18 5.18
CA ILE A 91 13.60 1.17 5.74
C ILE A 91 15.02 1.73 5.84
N ASP A 92 15.19 3.00 5.47
CA ASP A 92 16.49 3.69 5.50
C ASP A 92 17.00 3.92 6.94
N GLU A 93 18.29 3.67 7.18
CA GLU A 93 18.93 3.83 8.48
C GLU A 93 18.86 5.26 9.02
N GLU A 94 18.81 6.27 8.16
CA GLU A 94 18.67 7.67 8.59
C GLU A 94 17.34 7.94 9.31
N ILE A 95 16.29 7.21 8.94
CA ILE A 95 14.96 7.30 9.56
C ILE A 95 14.98 6.59 10.91
N LEU A 96 15.74 5.50 11.03
CA LEU A 96 15.86 4.70 12.25
C LEU A 96 16.70 5.40 13.33
N LYS A 97 17.77 6.10 12.94
CA LYS A 97 18.68 6.80 13.88
C LYS A 97 18.07 8.06 14.50
N ASN A 98 17.06 8.65 13.86
CA ASN A 98 16.42 9.87 14.35
C ASN A 98 15.04 9.58 14.95
N LYS A 99 14.92 9.72 16.28
CA LYS A 99 13.68 9.46 17.03
C LYS A 99 12.47 10.24 16.51
N SER A 100 12.65 11.48 16.05
CA SER A 100 11.57 12.29 15.49
C SER A 100 11.14 11.81 14.10
N LYS A 101 12.09 11.41 13.24
CA LYS A 101 11.78 10.90 11.89
C LYS A 101 11.14 9.52 11.94
N SER A 102 11.60 8.65 12.85
CA SER A 102 10.99 7.33 13.07
C SER A 102 9.55 7.45 13.55
N ALA A 103 9.26 8.32 14.52
CA ALA A 103 7.89 8.54 14.99
C ALA A 103 6.96 9.07 13.88
N ALA A 104 7.43 10.02 13.08
CA ALA A 104 6.67 10.55 11.94
C ALA A 104 6.48 9.50 10.83
N PHE A 105 7.43 8.59 10.64
CA PHE A 105 7.31 7.49 9.69
C PHE A 105 6.28 6.45 10.16
N LEU A 106 6.28 6.12 11.45
CA LEU A 106 5.29 5.22 12.06
C LEU A 106 3.86 5.76 11.95
N GLU A 107 3.67 7.08 12.12
CA GLU A 107 2.36 7.70 11.93
C GLU A 107 1.85 7.53 10.49
N LYS A 108 2.75 7.58 9.49
CA LYS A 108 2.38 7.37 8.07
C LYS A 108 2.05 5.92 7.73
N LEU A 109 2.47 4.96 8.56
CA LEU A 109 2.19 3.54 8.37
C LEU A 109 0.87 3.09 9.03
N LYS A 110 0.33 3.89 9.97
CA LYS A 110 -1.00 3.67 10.55
C LYS A 110 -2.12 4.01 9.57
#